data_AF-A0A1S4CWL0-F1
#
_entry.id   AF-A0A1S4CWL0-F1
#
_cell.length_a   1.000
_cell.length_b   1.000
_cell.length_c   1.000
_cell.angle_alpha   90.00
_cell.angle_beta   90.00
_cell.angle_gamma   90.00
#
_symmetry.space_group_name_H-M   'P 1'
#
loop_
_entity.id
_entity.type
_entity.pdbx_description
1 polymer ?
#
loop_
_entity_poly.entity_id
_entity_poly.type
_entity_poly.pdbx_seq_one_letter_code
_entity_poly.pdbx_strand_id
1 'polypeptide(L)'
;MCGIFAYLNYNVTRERRYILEVLFNGLRRLEYRGYDSAGISIDSSDSDSDSPPLVFRQEGNIESLVKSVYQDVAATDLNLEESFSVHAGISHTRWATHGEPAPRNSHPQSSDAGNEFLVVHNGVITNYEVLKETLLRHGFTFESETDTEVIPKLAKFVFDKANEEGDQSVTFSQVVLEVIRHLEGAYALIFKSRHYPNELIACKRGSPLLLGVKDLEEEASAESSFSDAKFPSSNGQPKELFLSSDANALVEHTKKVLVIEDGEVVHIKDGGVSIYKFDQAKNNHGGTLSRPASVQRALSILEMEVEQINKGKYEHYMQKEIHEQPESLTTTMRGRLIRGGSCKAKTVLLGGLKDHLKTIRRSRRILFIGCGTSYNAALAARSILEELSGIPVTMEIASDLVDRQGPIYREDTAVFVSQSGETADTLLALEYALENGALCVGITNTVGSAIARHTHCGVHINAGCEIGVASTKAYTSQIVVMAMLALAIGGDTLSNQARREAIIDGLFDLPSKVKE
;
A
#
# COMPACT_ATOMS: atom_id res chain seq x y z
N MET A 1 5.44 -5.03 -7.52
CA MET A 1 4.93 -3.69 -7.12
C MET A 1 6.10 -2.95 -6.51
N CYS A 2 6.37 -1.69 -6.77
CA CYS A 2 7.53 -1.03 -6.14
C CYS A 2 7.34 -0.79 -4.62
N GLY A 3 8.39 -0.37 -3.92
CA GLY A 3 8.38 -0.01 -2.50
C GLY A 3 8.85 1.43 -2.27
N ILE A 4 8.08 2.22 -1.52
CA ILE A 4 8.47 3.56 -1.06
C ILE A 4 8.70 3.51 0.44
N PHE A 5 9.78 4.12 0.92
CA PHE A 5 10.00 4.43 2.33
C PHE A 5 10.61 5.82 2.48
N ALA A 6 10.23 6.56 3.51
CA ALA A 6 10.87 7.82 3.89
C ALA A 6 10.90 7.95 5.40
N TYR A 7 11.94 8.59 5.88
CA TYR A 7 12.18 8.84 7.30
C TYR A 7 12.42 10.34 7.51
N LEU A 8 11.73 10.90 8.48
CA LEU A 8 11.95 12.27 8.92
C LEU A 8 12.07 12.30 10.43
N ASN A 9 13.22 12.75 10.93
CA ASN A 9 13.40 13.10 12.34
C ASN A 9 13.21 14.61 12.51
N TYR A 10 12.44 15.02 13.52
CA TYR A 10 12.19 16.42 13.84
C TYR A 10 12.44 16.70 15.32
N ASN A 11 13.40 17.58 15.62
CA ASN A 11 13.91 17.82 16.97
C ASN A 11 14.42 16.52 17.65
N VAL A 12 14.94 15.60 16.85
CA VAL A 12 15.54 14.33 17.30
C VAL A 12 16.89 14.21 16.62
N THR A 13 17.96 14.43 17.38
CA THR A 13 19.31 14.39 16.83
C THR A 13 19.68 12.97 16.42
N ARG A 14 19.96 12.77 15.14
CA ARG A 14 20.40 11.50 14.57
C ARG A 14 21.65 11.69 13.73
N GLU A 15 22.59 10.75 13.85
CA GLU A 15 23.76 10.68 12.99
C GLU A 15 23.38 10.24 11.58
N ARG A 16 24.12 10.70 10.57
CA ARG A 16 23.96 10.25 9.18
C ARG A 16 23.98 8.73 9.04
N ARG A 17 24.86 8.03 9.79
CA ARG A 17 24.90 6.56 9.81
C ARG A 17 23.55 5.97 10.20
N TYR A 18 22.93 6.48 11.26
CA TYR A 18 21.63 6.02 11.73
C TYR A 18 20.54 6.27 10.68
N ILE A 19 20.51 7.45 10.08
CA ILE A 19 19.56 7.81 9.02
C ILE A 19 19.67 6.83 7.84
N LEU A 20 20.89 6.54 7.39
CA LEU A 20 21.14 5.57 6.32
C LEU A 20 20.63 4.18 6.69
N GLU A 21 20.94 3.70 7.90
CA GLU A 21 20.50 2.39 8.38
C GLU A 21 18.97 2.27 8.45
N VAL A 22 18.28 3.31 8.91
CA VAL A 22 16.80 3.35 8.93
C VAL A 22 16.23 3.25 7.52
N LEU A 23 16.78 4.01 6.56
CA LEU A 23 16.34 3.94 5.16
C LEU A 23 16.61 2.56 4.54
N PHE A 24 17.79 1.98 4.79
CA PHE A 24 18.13 0.64 4.29
C PHE A 24 17.23 -0.44 4.89
N ASN A 25 16.98 -0.40 6.19
CA ASN A 25 16.10 -1.36 6.85
C ASN A 25 14.66 -1.24 6.34
N GLY A 26 14.16 -0.01 6.18
CA GLY A 26 12.88 0.25 5.52
C GLY A 26 12.80 -0.40 4.13
N LEU A 27 13.84 -0.24 3.30
CA LEU A 27 13.90 -0.90 1.98
C LEU A 27 13.97 -2.42 2.07
N ARG A 28 14.73 -3.00 3.00
CA ARG A 28 14.77 -4.47 3.22
C ARG A 28 13.39 -5.03 3.53
N ARG A 29 12.55 -4.30 4.26
CA ARG A 29 11.15 -4.69 4.53
C ARG A 29 10.24 -4.60 3.29
N LEU A 30 10.69 -3.93 2.23
CA LEU A 30 9.95 -3.74 0.98
C LEU A 30 10.55 -4.48 -0.21
N GLU A 31 11.69 -5.14 -0.06
CA GLU A 31 12.43 -5.83 -1.14
C GLU A 31 11.59 -6.92 -1.82
N TYR A 32 10.69 -7.56 -1.07
CA TYR A 32 9.78 -8.57 -1.62
C TYR A 32 8.78 -8.00 -2.65
N ARG A 33 8.57 -6.67 -2.67
CA ARG A 33 7.71 -6.01 -3.63
C ARG A 33 8.47 -5.71 -4.94
N GLY A 34 9.74 -5.30 -4.85
CA GLY A 34 10.61 -4.97 -5.99
C GLY A 34 12.10 -5.05 -5.64
N TYR A 35 12.90 -5.61 -6.56
CA TYR A 35 14.31 -5.95 -6.33
C TYR A 35 15.23 -5.72 -7.55
N ASP A 36 14.72 -5.12 -8.62
CA ASP A 36 15.51 -4.91 -9.85
C ASP A 36 16.54 -3.79 -9.65
N SER A 37 16.17 -2.76 -8.89
CA SER A 37 17.05 -1.67 -8.50
C SER A 37 16.52 -0.92 -7.28
N ALA A 38 17.36 -0.13 -6.64
CA ALA A 38 16.98 0.68 -5.49
C ALA A 38 17.78 1.98 -5.42
N GLY A 39 17.30 2.91 -4.60
CA GLY A 39 18.03 4.15 -4.32
C GLY A 39 17.53 4.89 -3.10
N ILE A 40 18.35 5.82 -2.63
CA ILE A 40 18.09 6.68 -1.48
C ILE A 40 18.51 8.13 -1.76
N SER A 41 17.93 9.07 -1.04
CA SER A 41 18.45 10.43 -0.94
C SER A 41 18.42 10.95 0.49
N ILE A 42 19.51 11.63 0.86
CA ILE A 42 19.74 12.25 2.17
C ILE A 42 20.38 13.63 1.98
N ASP A 43 20.28 14.50 2.99
CA ASP A 43 20.97 15.80 2.95
C ASP A 43 22.49 15.66 3.10
N SER A 44 23.21 16.52 2.39
CA SER A 44 24.67 16.59 2.32
C SER A 44 25.30 17.24 3.55
N SER A 45 24.63 18.18 4.21
CA SER A 45 25.04 18.73 5.50
C SER A 45 23.86 19.38 6.22
N ASP A 46 23.86 19.37 7.55
CA ASP A 46 22.90 20.14 8.37
C ASP A 46 23.22 21.65 8.34
N SER A 47 24.50 21.98 8.11
CA SER A 47 25.03 23.35 8.21
C SER A 47 24.95 24.17 6.93
N ASP A 48 24.71 23.52 5.78
CA ASP A 48 24.69 24.15 4.46
C ASP A 48 23.41 23.76 3.70
N SER A 49 22.36 24.56 3.86
CA SER A 49 21.09 24.37 3.18
C SER A 49 21.17 24.57 1.66
N ASP A 50 22.25 25.17 1.14
CA ASP A 50 22.46 25.37 -0.29
C ASP A 50 23.13 24.17 -0.97
N SER A 51 23.68 23.24 -0.18
CA SER A 51 24.28 22.03 -0.71
C SER A 51 23.20 21.09 -1.28
N PRO A 52 23.40 20.53 -2.49
CA PRO A 52 22.40 19.68 -3.12
C PRO A 52 22.28 18.34 -2.37
N PRO A 53 21.06 17.79 -2.19
CA PRO A 53 20.88 16.48 -1.58
C PRO A 53 21.71 15.42 -2.29
N LEU A 54 22.27 14.50 -1.51
CA LEU A 54 22.98 13.32 -2.03
C LEU A 54 21.95 12.32 -2.55
N VAL A 55 22.24 11.73 -3.69
CA VAL A 55 21.38 10.72 -4.33
C VAL A 55 22.24 9.52 -4.69
N PHE A 56 21.88 8.36 -4.16
CA PHE A 56 22.54 7.10 -4.44
C PHE A 56 21.54 6.16 -5.10
N ARG A 57 21.94 5.55 -6.21
CA ARG A 57 21.11 4.66 -7.02
C ARG A 57 21.95 3.49 -7.49
N GLN A 58 21.41 2.29 -7.36
CA GLN A 58 22.14 1.07 -7.72
C GLN A 58 21.20 0.04 -8.35
N GLU A 59 21.69 -0.67 -9.36
CA GLU A 59 21.01 -1.84 -9.93
C GLU A 59 21.23 -3.07 -9.03
N GLY A 60 20.20 -3.91 -8.96
CA GLY A 60 20.16 -5.12 -8.15
C GLY A 60 19.43 -4.94 -6.82
N ASN A 61 19.64 -5.90 -5.92
CA ASN A 61 18.99 -5.97 -4.63
C ASN A 61 19.49 -4.90 -3.63
N ILE A 62 18.92 -4.87 -2.42
CA ILE A 62 19.25 -3.84 -1.43
C ILE A 62 20.72 -3.90 -0.98
N GLU A 63 21.29 -5.09 -0.88
CA GLU A 63 22.69 -5.25 -0.48
C GLU A 63 23.67 -4.68 -1.52
N SER A 64 23.32 -4.71 -2.81
CA SER A 64 24.08 -4.00 -3.85
C SER A 64 24.07 -2.49 -3.59
N LEU A 65 22.92 -1.89 -3.28
CA LEU A 65 22.80 -0.47 -2.95
C LEU A 65 23.62 -0.12 -1.70
N VAL A 66 23.47 -0.89 -0.62
CA VAL A 66 24.20 -0.67 0.63
C VAL A 66 25.71 -0.66 0.39
N LYS A 67 26.22 -1.64 -0.36
CA LYS A 67 27.64 -1.71 -0.71
C LYS A 67 28.09 -0.50 -1.53
N SER A 68 27.31 -0.09 -2.54
CA SER A 68 27.62 1.07 -3.37
C SER A 68 27.66 2.37 -2.54
N VAL A 69 26.68 2.60 -1.66
CA VAL A 69 26.65 3.79 -0.80
C VAL A 69 27.89 3.86 0.08
N TYR A 70 28.28 2.77 0.75
CA TYR A 70 29.48 2.80 1.59
C TYR A 70 30.79 2.93 0.80
N GLN A 71 30.82 2.48 -0.45
CA GLN A 71 31.96 2.74 -1.36
C GLN A 71 32.05 4.22 -1.71
N ASP A 72 30.93 4.86 -2.04
CA ASP A 72 30.87 6.29 -2.37
C ASP A 72 31.22 7.14 -1.15
N VAL A 73 30.67 6.82 0.03
CA VAL A 73 31.00 7.45 1.32
C VAL A 73 32.51 7.44 1.58
N ALA A 74 33.17 6.30 1.34
CA ALA A 74 34.61 6.18 1.52
C ALA A 74 35.41 6.95 0.46
N ALA A 75 34.90 7.05 -0.77
CA ALA A 75 35.55 7.77 -1.87
C ALA A 75 35.45 9.29 -1.73
N THR A 76 34.34 9.80 -1.18
CA THR A 76 34.09 11.25 -1.01
C THR A 76 34.43 11.77 0.38
N ASP A 77 34.94 10.91 1.27
CA ASP A 77 35.20 11.23 2.70
C ASP A 77 33.96 11.82 3.40
N LEU A 78 32.77 11.24 3.12
CA LEU A 78 31.51 11.74 3.68
C LEU A 78 31.44 11.40 5.17
N ASN A 79 31.30 12.43 6.03
CA ASN A 79 31.24 12.25 7.47
C ASN A 79 29.97 11.51 7.91
N LEU A 80 30.09 10.25 8.31
CA LEU A 80 28.96 9.45 8.81
C LEU A 80 28.49 9.83 10.22
N GLU A 81 29.31 10.54 10.99
CA GLU A 81 29.03 10.98 12.35
C GLU A 81 28.38 12.38 12.40
N GLU A 82 28.19 13.03 11.24
CA GLU A 82 27.46 14.29 11.16
C GLU A 82 26.03 14.08 11.68
N SER A 83 25.62 14.96 12.59
CA SER A 83 24.36 14.85 13.31
C SER A 83 23.35 15.87 12.79
N PHE A 84 22.11 15.42 12.61
CA PHE A 84 21.00 16.20 12.10
C PHE A 84 19.92 16.28 13.17
N SER A 85 19.56 17.50 13.59
CA SER A 85 18.43 17.73 14.50
C SER A 85 17.10 17.56 13.79
N VAL A 86 17.07 17.93 12.51
CA VAL A 86 15.97 17.73 11.57
C VAL A 86 16.56 17.21 10.28
N HIS A 87 15.99 16.14 9.72
CA HIS A 87 16.41 15.61 8.42
C HIS A 87 15.24 14.89 7.77
N ALA A 88 15.20 14.92 6.44
CA ALA A 88 14.20 14.21 5.64
C ALA A 88 14.89 13.32 4.59
N GLY A 89 14.85 12.00 4.78
CA GLY A 89 15.37 11.01 3.85
C GLY A 89 14.27 10.31 3.07
N ILE A 90 14.48 10.07 1.77
CA ILE A 90 13.57 9.28 0.92
C ILE A 90 14.30 8.10 0.31
N SER A 91 13.61 6.98 0.13
CA SER A 91 14.16 5.76 -0.44
C SER A 91 13.13 4.97 -1.25
N HIS A 92 13.62 4.16 -2.19
CA HIS A 92 12.77 3.40 -3.10
C HIS A 92 13.36 2.05 -3.52
N THR A 93 12.51 1.05 -3.65
CA THR A 93 12.78 -0.20 -4.37
C THR A 93 11.93 -0.28 -5.63
N ARG A 94 12.56 -0.66 -6.74
CA ARG A 94 11.94 -0.64 -8.06
C ARG A 94 11.73 -2.04 -8.61
N TRP A 95 10.54 -2.25 -9.16
CA TRP A 95 10.22 -3.30 -10.13
C TRP A 95 10.01 -2.60 -11.47
N ALA A 96 10.88 -2.84 -12.45
CA ALA A 96 10.91 -2.05 -13.68
C ALA A 96 9.66 -2.29 -14.55
N THR A 97 8.97 -1.21 -14.94
CA THR A 97 7.85 -1.23 -15.91
C THR A 97 8.21 -0.48 -17.19
N HIS A 98 8.81 0.71 -17.07
CA HIS A 98 9.34 1.51 -18.19
C HIS A 98 10.85 1.69 -18.06
N GLY A 99 11.62 1.34 -19.08
CA GLY A 99 13.09 1.44 -19.05
C GLY A 99 13.74 0.31 -18.24
N GLU A 100 14.91 -0.12 -18.71
CA GLU A 100 15.66 -1.22 -18.10
C GLU A 100 16.08 -0.92 -16.64
N PRO A 101 16.29 -1.95 -15.81
CA PRO A 101 16.97 -1.79 -14.52
C PRO A 101 18.35 -1.15 -14.72
N ALA A 102 18.53 0.06 -14.24
CA ALA A 102 19.79 0.80 -14.31
C ALA A 102 19.77 1.95 -13.29
N PRO A 103 20.93 2.40 -12.77
CA PRO A 103 20.98 3.53 -11.83
C PRO A 103 20.25 4.80 -12.34
N ARG A 104 20.31 5.10 -13.64
CA ARG A 104 19.60 6.23 -14.26
C ARG A 104 18.06 6.12 -14.20
N ASN A 105 17.54 4.89 -14.21
CA ASN A 105 16.11 4.60 -14.16
C ASN A 105 15.61 4.30 -12.74
N SER A 106 16.51 4.10 -11.77
CA SER A 106 16.17 3.96 -10.36
C SER A 106 15.67 5.28 -9.77
N HIS A 107 14.82 5.18 -8.75
CA HIS A 107 14.39 6.34 -7.97
C HIS A 107 15.33 6.55 -6.77
N PRO A 108 15.38 7.76 -6.16
CA PRO A 108 14.60 8.97 -6.49
C PRO A 108 14.99 9.60 -7.82
N GLN A 109 14.02 9.99 -8.67
CA GLN A 109 14.29 10.76 -9.90
C GLN A 109 14.48 12.25 -9.60
N SER A 110 15.29 12.94 -10.41
CA SER A 110 15.70 14.34 -10.18
C SER A 110 15.20 15.29 -11.27
N SER A 111 14.96 16.54 -10.88
CA SER A 111 14.64 17.63 -11.81
C SER A 111 15.84 18.14 -12.60
N ASP A 112 17.06 18.00 -12.10
CA ASP A 112 18.29 18.52 -12.71
C ASP A 112 19.54 17.95 -12.02
N ALA A 113 20.72 18.37 -12.49
CA ALA A 113 22.01 17.99 -11.91
C ALA A 113 22.24 18.54 -10.49
N GLY A 114 21.47 19.55 -10.05
CA GLY A 114 21.52 20.15 -8.73
C GLY A 114 20.56 19.50 -7.72
N ASN A 115 19.81 18.48 -8.13
CA ASN A 115 18.82 17.80 -7.31
C ASN A 115 17.80 18.76 -6.69
N GLU A 116 17.34 19.76 -7.46
CA GLU A 116 16.42 20.77 -6.93
C GLU A 116 15.11 20.16 -6.42
N PHE A 117 14.53 19.23 -7.17
CA PHE A 117 13.38 18.41 -6.78
C PHE A 117 13.67 16.94 -7.00
N LEU A 118 13.33 16.13 -6.01
CA LEU A 118 13.50 14.68 -6.00
C LEU A 118 12.16 14.00 -5.73
N VAL A 119 11.89 12.92 -6.45
CA VAL A 119 10.63 12.16 -6.33
C VAL A 119 10.89 10.67 -6.30
N VAL A 120 10.24 9.97 -5.36
CA VAL A 120 10.02 8.52 -5.42
C VAL A 120 8.58 8.23 -5.79
N HIS A 121 8.38 7.24 -6.66
CA HIS A 121 7.08 6.96 -7.29
C HIS A 121 6.77 5.46 -7.33
N ASN A 122 5.56 5.09 -6.91
CA ASN A 122 4.96 3.79 -7.16
C ASN A 122 3.71 3.97 -8.01
N GLY A 123 3.66 3.30 -9.16
CA GLY A 123 2.52 3.42 -10.07
C GLY A 123 2.97 3.66 -11.51
N VAL A 124 2.05 4.21 -12.31
CA VAL A 124 2.29 4.57 -13.71
C VAL A 124 1.61 5.91 -13.99
N ILE A 125 2.37 6.86 -14.54
CA ILE A 125 1.83 8.11 -15.07
C ILE A 125 1.41 7.89 -16.53
N THR A 126 0.12 7.80 -16.80
CA THR A 126 -0.39 7.37 -18.12
C THR A 126 -0.22 8.43 -19.21
N ASN A 127 -0.11 9.71 -18.83
CA ASN A 127 0.07 10.83 -19.76
C ASN A 127 1.51 11.38 -19.80
N TYR A 128 2.50 10.59 -19.37
CA TYR A 128 3.89 11.05 -19.27
C TYR A 128 4.49 11.52 -20.60
N GLU A 129 4.10 10.93 -21.74
CA GLU A 129 4.60 11.33 -23.06
C GLU A 129 4.25 12.78 -23.39
N VAL A 130 2.99 13.17 -23.14
CA VAL A 130 2.49 14.54 -23.35
C VAL A 130 3.22 15.55 -22.45
N LEU A 131 3.44 15.16 -21.18
CA LEU A 131 4.19 15.98 -20.23
C LEU A 131 5.65 16.13 -20.64
N LYS A 132 6.29 15.04 -21.06
CA LYS A 132 7.68 15.02 -21.55
C LYS A 132 7.87 15.93 -22.75
N GLU A 133 7.01 15.83 -23.76
CA GLU A 133 7.06 16.71 -24.93
C GLU A 133 6.91 18.19 -24.56
N THR A 134 6.00 18.49 -23.62
CA THR A 134 5.77 19.86 -23.16
C THR A 134 7.01 20.42 -22.45
N LEU A 135 7.62 19.64 -21.55
CA LEU A 135 8.82 20.06 -20.82
C LEU A 135 10.04 20.20 -21.74
N LEU A 136 10.21 19.32 -22.72
CA LEU A 136 11.25 19.44 -23.75
C LEU A 136 11.14 20.75 -24.52
N ARG A 137 9.92 21.20 -24.86
CA ARG A 137 9.69 22.50 -25.53
C ARG A 137 10.05 23.70 -24.65
N HIS A 138 10.01 23.53 -23.32
CA HIS A 138 10.43 24.55 -22.36
C HIS A 138 11.91 24.42 -21.97
N GLY A 139 12.69 23.61 -22.67
CA GLY A 139 14.16 23.54 -22.52
C GLY A 139 14.66 22.54 -21.48
N PHE A 140 13.78 21.71 -20.88
CA PHE A 140 14.21 20.64 -19.98
C PHE A 140 14.86 19.51 -20.76
N THR A 141 15.86 18.86 -20.15
CA THR A 141 16.47 17.63 -20.65
C THR A 141 16.05 16.43 -19.79
N PHE A 142 16.05 15.25 -20.40
CA PHE A 142 15.69 13.99 -19.76
C PHE A 142 16.86 13.01 -19.85
N GLU A 143 17.10 12.28 -18.77
CA GLU A 143 18.24 11.37 -18.61
C GLU A 143 17.80 9.91 -18.45
N SER A 144 16.52 9.68 -18.12
CA SER A 144 15.93 8.38 -17.92
C SER A 144 14.87 8.05 -18.98
N GLU A 145 14.49 6.77 -19.01
CA GLU A 145 13.41 6.25 -19.83
C GLU A 145 12.12 6.07 -19.02
N THR A 146 12.11 6.56 -17.78
CA THR A 146 10.99 6.36 -16.84
C THR A 146 9.90 7.40 -17.04
N ASP A 147 8.66 6.98 -16.83
CA ASP A 147 7.52 7.89 -16.67
C ASP A 147 7.67 8.77 -15.43
N THR A 148 8.41 8.33 -14.41
CA THR A 148 8.63 9.09 -13.17
C THR A 148 9.39 10.41 -13.39
N GLU A 149 10.35 10.49 -14.31
CA GLU A 149 11.21 11.68 -14.45
C GLU A 149 10.43 12.93 -14.85
N VAL A 150 9.27 12.81 -15.52
CA VAL A 150 8.46 14.00 -15.83
C VAL A 150 7.95 14.71 -14.57
N ILE A 151 7.82 14.01 -13.44
CA ILE A 151 7.26 14.53 -12.21
C ILE A 151 8.17 15.59 -11.55
N PRO A 152 9.45 15.29 -11.21
CA PRO A 152 10.34 16.32 -10.66
C PRO A 152 10.66 17.43 -11.66
N LYS A 153 10.74 17.13 -12.97
CA LYS A 153 10.92 18.16 -14.02
C LYS A 153 9.73 19.12 -14.07
N LEU A 154 8.51 18.60 -13.95
CA LEU A 154 7.29 19.40 -13.87
C LEU A 154 7.24 20.23 -12.57
N ALA A 155 7.67 19.67 -11.44
CA ALA A 155 7.77 20.41 -10.18
C ALA A 155 8.71 21.61 -10.29
N LYS A 156 9.88 21.41 -10.92
CA LYS A 156 10.80 22.51 -11.20
C LYS A 156 10.20 23.54 -12.15
N PHE A 157 9.57 23.12 -13.26
CA PHE A 157 8.90 24.05 -14.18
C PHE A 157 7.85 24.92 -13.48
N VAL A 158 7.03 24.32 -12.61
CA VAL A 158 6.02 25.05 -11.82
C VAL A 158 6.68 26.03 -10.85
N PHE A 159 7.75 25.61 -10.16
CA PHE A 159 8.49 26.45 -9.22
C PHE A 159 9.14 27.65 -9.92
N ASP A 160 9.87 27.40 -11.02
CA ASP A 160 10.57 28.43 -11.79
C ASP A 160 9.55 29.48 -12.31
N LYS A 161 8.44 29.02 -12.91
CA LYS A 161 7.37 29.90 -13.39
C LYS A 161 6.72 30.73 -12.28
N ALA A 162 6.46 30.12 -11.12
CA ALA A 162 5.86 30.84 -9.99
C ALA A 162 6.79 31.94 -9.44
N ASN A 163 8.10 31.72 -9.47
CA ASN A 163 9.09 32.71 -9.04
C ASN A 163 9.34 33.81 -10.08
N GLU A 164 9.07 33.56 -11.36
CA GLU A 164 9.09 34.61 -12.41
C GLU A 164 7.88 35.56 -12.30
N GLU A 165 6.71 35.05 -11.88
CA GLU A 165 5.44 35.79 -11.90
C GLU A 165 5.16 36.61 -10.61
N GLY A 166 5.96 36.49 -9.54
CA GLY A 166 5.65 37.15 -8.25
C GLY A 166 6.83 37.49 -7.34
N ASP A 167 6.62 38.45 -6.43
CA ASP A 167 7.57 38.88 -5.38
C ASP A 167 7.61 37.94 -4.14
N GLN A 168 6.69 36.97 -4.06
CA GLN A 168 6.52 36.11 -2.88
C GLN A 168 6.90 34.67 -3.19
N SER A 169 7.67 34.04 -2.30
CA SER A 169 8.08 32.64 -2.45
C SER A 169 6.88 31.69 -2.47
N VAL A 170 6.79 30.87 -3.52
CA VAL A 170 5.79 29.83 -3.65
C VAL A 170 6.03 28.75 -2.59
N THR A 171 4.97 28.24 -1.95
CA THR A 171 5.12 27.17 -0.95
C THR A 171 5.28 25.81 -1.60
N PHE A 172 5.94 24.86 -0.92
CA PHE A 172 6.13 23.51 -1.45
C PHE A 172 4.79 22.84 -1.80
N SER A 173 3.79 23.03 -0.94
CA SER A 173 2.43 22.54 -1.15
C SER A 173 1.79 23.10 -2.42
N GLN A 174 1.98 24.38 -2.74
CA GLN A 174 1.46 24.98 -3.96
C GLN A 174 2.10 24.37 -5.21
N VAL A 175 3.42 24.17 -5.20
CA VAL A 175 4.15 23.52 -6.31
C VAL A 175 3.58 22.12 -6.55
N VAL A 176 3.55 21.28 -5.51
CA VAL A 176 3.09 19.89 -5.66
C VAL A 176 1.60 19.82 -6.00
N LEU A 177 0.76 20.69 -5.42
CA LEU A 177 -0.66 20.77 -5.75
C LEU A 177 -0.89 21.11 -7.22
N GLU A 178 -0.06 21.94 -7.83
CA GLU A 178 -0.16 22.21 -9.26
C GLU A 178 0.34 21.02 -10.08
N VAL A 179 1.47 20.39 -9.71
CA VAL A 179 1.99 19.19 -10.38
C VAL A 179 0.95 18.10 -10.48
N ILE A 180 0.30 17.73 -9.37
CA ILE A 180 -0.67 16.62 -9.35
C ILE A 180 -1.92 16.87 -10.20
N ARG A 181 -2.22 18.12 -10.58
CA ARG A 181 -3.37 18.44 -11.46
C ARG A 181 -3.13 18.00 -12.89
N HIS A 182 -1.86 17.91 -13.30
CA HIS A 182 -1.46 17.51 -14.64
C HIS A 182 -1.16 16.01 -14.73
N LEU A 183 -1.10 15.29 -13.61
CA LEU A 183 -0.81 13.85 -13.60
C LEU A 183 -2.07 13.03 -13.83
N GLU A 184 -1.99 12.09 -14.78
CA GLU A 184 -2.99 11.05 -14.99
C GLU A 184 -2.40 9.68 -14.66
N GLY A 185 -3.27 8.75 -14.26
CA GLY A 185 -2.89 7.39 -13.87
C GLY A 185 -3.01 7.13 -12.37
N ALA A 186 -2.31 6.11 -11.92
CA ALA A 186 -2.27 5.68 -10.53
C ALA A 186 -0.85 5.85 -10.00
N TYR A 187 -0.69 6.53 -8.87
CA TYR A 187 0.59 6.88 -8.28
C TYR A 187 0.52 6.99 -6.76
N ALA A 188 1.61 6.68 -6.09
CA ALA A 188 1.97 7.18 -4.77
C ALA A 188 3.33 7.87 -4.89
N LEU A 189 3.43 9.10 -4.40
CA LEU A 189 4.57 9.97 -4.59
C LEU A 189 5.05 10.51 -3.25
N ILE A 190 6.36 10.61 -3.08
CA ILE A 190 6.97 11.46 -2.05
C ILE A 190 7.95 12.42 -2.73
N PHE A 191 7.76 13.72 -2.48
CA PHE A 191 8.60 14.80 -2.96
C PHE A 191 9.55 15.26 -1.85
N LYS A 192 10.79 15.54 -2.24
CA LYS A 192 11.82 16.25 -1.46
C LYS A 192 12.41 17.36 -2.33
N SER A 193 12.81 18.47 -1.74
CA SER A 193 13.44 19.57 -2.48
C SER A 193 14.44 20.32 -1.61
N ARG A 194 15.53 20.80 -2.21
CA ARG A 194 16.48 21.71 -1.53
C ARG A 194 15.90 23.08 -1.24
N HIS A 195 14.90 23.52 -2.01
CA HIS A 195 14.24 24.83 -1.81
C HIS A 195 13.33 24.82 -0.57
N TYR A 196 12.96 23.63 -0.12
CA TYR A 196 12.10 23.37 1.04
C TYR A 196 12.79 22.35 1.96
N PRO A 197 13.93 22.72 2.58
CA PRO A 197 14.71 21.80 3.40
C PRO A 197 13.84 21.29 4.56
N ASN A 198 14.05 20.03 4.94
CA ASN A 198 13.32 19.37 6.03
C ASN A 198 11.79 19.22 5.83
N GLU A 199 11.29 19.48 4.62
CA GLU A 199 9.89 19.25 4.26
C GLU A 199 9.74 18.01 3.37
N LEU A 200 8.65 17.28 3.55
CA LEU A 200 8.23 16.21 2.64
C LEU A 200 6.77 16.42 2.24
N ILE A 201 6.46 16.15 0.98
CA ILE A 201 5.07 16.07 0.52
C ILE A 201 4.80 14.69 -0.03
N ALA A 202 3.78 14.05 0.53
CA ALA A 202 3.30 12.74 0.12
C ALA A 202 1.90 12.86 -0.49
N CYS A 203 1.65 12.20 -1.61
CA CYS A 203 0.30 12.15 -2.19
C CYS A 203 0.06 10.81 -2.87
N LYS A 204 -1.20 10.42 -3.02
CA LYS A 204 -1.56 9.18 -3.71
C LYS A 204 -2.88 9.26 -4.48
N ARG A 205 -2.97 8.39 -5.49
CA ARG A 205 -4.15 8.04 -6.26
C ARG A 205 -3.98 6.60 -6.74
N GLY A 206 -4.79 5.65 -6.27
CA GLY A 206 -4.74 4.26 -6.74
C GLY A 206 -3.51 3.42 -6.34
N SER A 207 -2.55 3.97 -5.58
CA SER A 207 -1.45 3.20 -4.97
C SER A 207 -1.43 3.39 -3.44
N PRO A 208 -1.09 2.38 -2.62
CA PRO A 208 -1.03 2.51 -1.17
C PRO A 208 0.07 3.47 -0.68
N LEU A 209 -0.24 4.22 0.38
CA LEU A 209 0.71 5.07 1.11
C LEU A 209 0.19 5.31 2.54
N LEU A 210 1.08 5.18 3.52
CA LEU A 210 0.80 5.32 4.94
C LEU A 210 1.80 6.26 5.60
N LEU A 211 1.36 6.97 6.64
CA LEU A 211 2.20 7.76 7.53
C LEU A 211 2.22 7.11 8.92
N GLY A 212 3.38 6.65 9.37
CA GLY A 212 3.66 6.25 10.74
C GLY A 212 4.15 7.44 11.57
N VAL A 213 3.69 7.53 12.83
CA VAL A 213 4.09 8.58 13.77
C VAL A 213 4.64 7.95 15.05
N LYS A 214 5.82 8.41 15.49
CA LYS A 214 6.43 8.04 16.76
C LYS A 214 6.79 9.29 17.55
N ASP A 215 6.01 9.55 18.61
CA ASP A 215 6.25 10.63 19.55
C ASP A 215 7.20 10.14 20.65
N LEU A 216 8.26 10.89 20.97
CA LEU A 216 9.29 10.46 21.93
C LEU A 216 9.00 10.83 23.39
N GLU A 217 8.08 11.77 23.68
CA GLU A 217 7.73 12.14 25.05
C GLU A 217 6.72 11.18 25.73
N GLU A 218 5.95 10.40 24.95
CA GLU A 218 4.90 9.53 25.52
C GLU A 218 5.45 8.26 26.19
N GLU A 219 6.71 7.89 25.96
CA GLU A 219 7.33 6.73 26.62
C GLU A 219 7.62 6.97 28.11
N ALA A 220 7.61 8.22 28.59
CA ALA A 220 7.84 8.56 30.01
C ALA A 220 6.58 8.51 30.88
N SER A 221 5.38 8.40 30.30
CA SER A 221 4.11 8.37 31.03
C SER A 221 3.25 7.16 30.63
N ALA A 222 3.81 5.96 30.72
CA ALA A 222 3.08 4.71 30.52
C ALA A 222 2.17 4.39 31.72
N GLU A 223 1.16 5.22 31.98
CA GLU A 223 0.01 4.90 32.86
C GLU A 223 -1.14 5.91 32.70
N SER A 224 -1.57 6.20 31.47
CA SER A 224 -2.84 6.89 31.26
C SER A 224 -3.64 6.39 30.05
N SER A 225 -4.83 5.89 30.38
CA SER A 225 -6.10 5.94 29.65
C SER A 225 -6.07 5.83 28.12
N PHE A 226 -6.51 4.68 27.62
CA PHE A 226 -6.96 4.45 26.24
C PHE A 226 -8.22 5.27 25.92
N SER A 227 -8.05 6.56 25.62
CA SER A 227 -9.00 7.34 24.84
C SER A 227 -8.30 8.58 24.32
N ASP A 228 -8.14 8.67 23.01
CA ASP A 228 -8.45 9.85 22.19
C ASP A 228 -7.58 9.87 20.93
N ALA A 229 -8.27 9.99 19.80
CA ALA A 229 -7.69 10.17 18.49
C ALA A 229 -6.84 11.46 18.48
N LYS A 230 -5.55 11.33 18.80
CA LYS A 230 -4.59 12.43 18.68
C LYS A 230 -4.38 12.70 17.19
N PHE A 231 -4.82 13.88 16.75
CA PHE A 231 -4.46 14.41 15.44
C PHE A 231 -2.96 14.72 15.43
N PRO A 232 -2.24 14.49 14.33
CA PRO A 232 -0.79 14.69 14.25
C PRO A 232 -0.31 16.17 14.27
N SER A 233 -1.12 17.09 14.79
CA SER A 233 -0.96 18.55 14.63
C SER A 233 -0.21 19.26 15.77
N SER A 234 0.49 18.57 16.68
CA SER A 234 1.30 19.25 17.71
C SER A 234 2.65 19.69 17.14
N ASN A 235 2.75 20.97 16.78
CA ASN A 235 4.00 21.57 16.31
C ASN A 235 5.04 21.66 17.45
N GLY A 236 6.31 21.37 17.14
CA GLY A 236 7.45 21.61 18.04
C GLY A 236 7.94 20.43 18.88
N GLN A 237 7.14 19.37 19.06
CA GLN A 237 7.54 18.22 19.88
C GLN A 237 8.49 17.27 19.14
N PRO A 238 9.52 16.70 19.81
CA PRO A 238 10.42 15.70 19.23
C PRO A 238 9.64 14.48 18.74
N LYS A 239 9.77 14.18 17.44
CA LYS A 239 9.09 13.05 16.82
C LYS A 239 9.83 12.50 15.62
N GLU A 240 9.54 11.24 15.33
CA GLU A 240 9.98 10.53 14.14
C GLU A 240 8.75 10.22 13.28
N LEU A 241 8.81 10.59 12.00
CA LEU A 241 7.76 10.40 11.03
C LEU A 241 8.27 9.46 9.93
N PHE A 242 7.41 8.54 9.51
CA PHE A 242 7.75 7.50 8.55
C PHE A 242 6.68 7.46 7.47
N LEU A 243 7.05 7.57 6.20
CA LEU A 243 6.11 7.32 5.10
C LEU A 243 6.47 6.00 4.45
N SER A 244 5.48 5.18 4.14
CA SER A 244 5.72 3.90 3.47
C SER A 244 4.55 3.48 2.59
N SER A 245 4.84 2.80 1.49
CA SER A 245 3.82 2.12 0.69
C SER A 245 3.28 0.84 1.33
N ASP A 246 3.89 0.39 2.44
CA ASP A 246 3.50 -0.82 3.18
C ASP A 246 3.72 -0.68 4.69
N ALA A 247 2.77 -1.16 5.47
CA ALA A 247 2.85 -1.22 6.93
C ALA A 247 4.05 -2.06 7.44
N ASN A 248 4.55 -3.02 6.66
CA ASN A 248 5.69 -3.87 7.07
C ASN A 248 6.97 -3.07 7.35
N ALA A 249 7.18 -1.95 6.66
CA ALA A 249 8.32 -1.07 6.93
C ALA A 249 8.09 -0.11 8.10
N LEU A 250 6.85 0.02 8.58
CA LEU A 250 6.49 0.93 9.68
C LEU A 250 6.46 0.22 11.04
N VAL A 251 6.05 -1.05 11.07
CA VAL A 251 5.71 -1.78 12.31
C VAL A 251 6.87 -1.90 13.30
N GLU A 252 8.12 -1.89 12.83
CA GLU A 252 9.31 -1.92 13.70
C GLU A 252 9.60 -0.58 14.39
N HIS A 253 9.02 0.51 13.88
CA HIS A 253 9.19 1.85 14.41
C HIS A 253 7.95 2.33 15.18
N THR A 254 6.75 2.07 14.66
CA THR A 254 5.49 2.50 15.28
C THR A 254 4.30 1.69 14.77
N LYS A 255 3.32 1.49 15.66
CA LYS A 255 1.99 0.94 15.30
C LYS A 255 0.96 2.04 15.03
N LYS A 256 1.25 3.30 15.35
CA LYS A 256 0.37 4.45 15.10
C LYS A 256 0.54 4.89 13.66
N VAL A 257 -0.48 4.63 12.84
CA VAL A 257 -0.44 4.93 11.40
C VAL A 257 -1.69 5.67 10.92
N LEU A 258 -1.49 6.48 9.89
CA LEU A 258 -2.53 7.14 9.12
C LEU A 258 -2.48 6.60 7.69
N VAL A 259 -3.57 6.00 7.24
CA VAL A 259 -3.72 5.55 5.85
C VAL A 259 -4.14 6.76 5.01
N ILE A 260 -3.25 7.20 4.13
CA ILE A 260 -3.52 8.30 3.20
C ILE A 260 -4.58 7.83 2.19
N GLU A 261 -5.54 8.67 1.85
CA GLU A 261 -6.60 8.38 0.86
C GLU A 261 -6.28 8.94 -0.53
N ASP A 262 -7.02 8.48 -1.53
CA ASP A 262 -6.89 9.01 -2.88
C ASP A 262 -7.27 10.49 -2.95
N GLY A 263 -6.42 11.26 -3.64
CA GLY A 263 -6.58 12.71 -3.78
C GLY A 263 -6.17 13.51 -2.53
N GLU A 264 -5.65 12.85 -1.49
CA GLU A 264 -5.03 13.53 -0.35
C GLU A 264 -3.57 13.86 -0.63
N VAL A 265 -3.16 15.05 -0.18
CA VAL A 265 -1.79 15.55 -0.16
C VAL A 265 -1.41 15.83 1.28
N VAL A 266 -0.47 15.05 1.79
CA VAL A 266 0.09 15.18 3.13
C VAL A 266 1.36 15.99 3.06
N HIS A 267 1.38 17.13 3.73
CA HIS A 267 2.54 18.00 3.84
C HIS A 267 3.11 17.91 5.26
N ILE A 268 4.35 17.46 5.35
CA ILE A 268 5.12 17.40 6.58
C ILE A 268 6.07 18.59 6.59
N LYS A 269 5.89 19.48 7.57
CA LYS A 269 6.66 20.70 7.73
C LYS A 269 6.73 21.06 9.21
N ASP A 270 7.92 21.41 9.70
CA ASP A 270 8.16 21.83 11.09
C ASP A 270 7.60 20.86 12.15
N GLY A 271 7.69 19.55 11.87
CA GLY A 271 7.14 18.48 12.72
C GLY A 271 5.60 18.41 12.76
N GLY A 272 4.92 19.29 12.03
CA GLY A 272 3.48 19.27 11.81
C GLY A 272 3.11 18.46 10.58
N VAL A 273 1.91 17.87 10.60
CA VAL A 273 1.33 17.15 9.47
C VAL A 273 0.04 17.83 9.05
N SER A 274 0.01 18.37 7.84
CA SER A 274 -1.17 18.98 7.23
C SER A 274 -1.69 18.10 6.09
N ILE A 275 -3.00 17.91 6.00
CA ILE A 275 -3.62 17.10 4.95
C ILE A 275 -4.55 17.98 4.14
N TYR A 276 -4.34 18.02 2.82
CA TYR A 276 -5.16 18.72 1.85
C TYR A 276 -5.88 17.70 0.98
N LYS A 277 -7.16 17.91 0.65
CA LYS A 277 -7.91 17.04 -0.26
C LYS A 277 -8.42 17.80 -1.48
N PHE A 278 -8.26 17.18 -2.63
CA PHE A 278 -8.75 17.70 -3.90
C PHE A 278 -10.20 17.30 -4.14
N ASP A 279 -11.09 18.26 -4.40
CA ASP A 279 -12.48 18.00 -4.78
C ASP A 279 -12.62 18.20 -6.30
N GLN A 280 -12.38 17.13 -7.08
CA GLN A 280 -12.45 17.20 -8.55
C GLN A 280 -13.86 17.51 -9.08
N ALA A 281 -14.92 17.23 -8.31
CA ALA A 281 -16.31 17.38 -8.75
C ALA A 281 -16.70 18.84 -9.09
N LYS A 282 -15.94 19.84 -8.61
CA LYS A 282 -16.25 21.27 -8.84
C LYS A 282 -15.58 21.89 -10.06
N ASN A 283 -14.70 21.18 -10.77
CA ASN A 283 -13.97 21.73 -11.92
C ASN A 283 -14.74 21.65 -13.26
N ASN A 284 -15.94 21.07 -13.30
CA ASN A 284 -16.76 21.02 -14.52
C ASN A 284 -17.49 22.32 -14.87
N HIS A 285 -17.38 23.36 -14.03
CA HIS A 285 -17.89 24.70 -14.34
C HIS A 285 -16.74 25.70 -14.30
N GLY A 286 -16.26 26.08 -15.49
CA GLY A 286 -15.18 27.03 -15.65
C GLY A 286 -15.43 28.32 -14.86
N GLY A 287 -14.49 28.65 -13.98
CA GLY A 287 -14.46 29.89 -13.23
C GLY A 287 -14.10 29.70 -11.75
N THR A 288 -12.89 30.13 -11.39
CA THR A 288 -12.30 30.25 -10.04
C THR A 288 -11.69 28.98 -9.43
N LEU A 289 -10.39 29.05 -9.10
CA LEU A 289 -9.62 28.01 -8.43
C LEU A 289 -10.24 27.69 -7.06
N SER A 290 -10.78 26.48 -6.88
CA SER A 290 -11.18 25.99 -5.57
C SER A 290 -9.93 25.73 -4.71
N ARG A 291 -9.77 26.47 -3.62
CA ARG A 291 -8.71 26.25 -2.62
C ARG A 291 -8.87 24.84 -2.03
N PRO A 292 -7.81 24.01 -1.95
CA PRO A 292 -7.94 22.68 -1.39
C PRO A 292 -8.36 22.77 0.08
N ALA A 293 -9.27 21.89 0.48
CA ALA A 293 -9.79 21.85 1.84
C ALA A 293 -8.80 21.12 2.76
N SER A 294 -8.56 21.68 3.95
CA SER A 294 -7.84 20.98 5.01
C SER A 294 -8.73 19.86 5.54
N VAL A 295 -8.16 18.65 5.70
CA VAL A 295 -8.86 17.48 6.22
C VAL A 295 -8.23 17.06 7.54
N GLN A 296 -9.05 16.67 8.50
CA GLN A 296 -8.62 16.06 9.75
C GLN A 296 -8.80 14.54 9.68
N ARG A 297 -7.75 13.80 10.02
CA ARG A 297 -7.74 12.33 10.00
C ARG A 297 -7.18 11.81 11.32
N ALA A 298 -7.85 10.83 11.88
CA ALA A 298 -7.42 10.15 13.09
C ALA A 298 -6.31 9.13 12.78
N LEU A 299 -5.37 8.96 13.72
CA LEU A 299 -4.45 7.83 13.72
C LEU A 299 -5.19 6.54 14.02
N SER A 300 -4.76 5.46 13.37
CA SER A 300 -5.19 4.08 13.60
C SER A 300 -4.04 3.26 14.18
N ILE A 301 -4.36 2.21 14.93
CA ILE A 301 -3.36 1.29 15.50
C ILE A 301 -3.29 0.04 14.62
N LEU A 302 -2.10 -0.30 14.14
CA LEU A 302 -1.85 -1.56 13.45
C LEU A 302 -1.92 -2.73 14.44
N GLU A 303 -2.76 -3.72 14.15
CA GLU A 303 -2.86 -4.99 14.90
C GLU A 303 -1.72 -5.98 14.54
N MET A 304 -0.74 -5.55 13.76
CA MET A 304 0.37 -6.39 13.30
C MET A 304 1.48 -6.51 14.35
N GLU A 305 2.13 -7.67 14.38
CA GLU A 305 3.29 -7.96 15.22
C GLU A 305 4.55 -8.14 14.37
N VAL A 306 5.70 -7.70 14.90
CA VAL A 306 6.99 -7.70 14.20
C VAL A 306 7.46 -9.13 13.91
N GLU A 307 7.10 -10.09 14.76
CA GLU A 307 7.42 -11.51 14.58
C GLU A 307 6.84 -12.07 13.27
N GLN A 308 5.68 -11.57 12.83
CA GLN A 308 5.00 -12.07 11.63
C GLN A 308 5.80 -11.76 10.35
N ILE A 309 6.59 -10.68 10.35
CA ILE A 309 7.40 -10.22 9.20
C ILE A 309 8.84 -10.74 9.24
N ASN A 310 9.25 -11.45 10.29
CA ASN A 310 10.59 -12.03 10.42
C ASN A 310 10.62 -13.48 9.95
N LYS A 311 11.75 -13.95 9.40
CA LYS A 311 11.91 -15.35 8.97
C LYS A 311 11.97 -16.34 10.15
N GLY A 312 12.34 -15.86 11.33
CA GLY A 312 12.49 -16.70 12.53
C GLY A 312 13.53 -17.80 12.30
N LYS A 313 13.13 -19.06 12.51
CA LYS A 313 14.00 -20.24 12.37
C LYS A 313 14.17 -20.75 10.92
N TYR A 314 13.53 -20.11 9.95
CA TYR A 314 13.51 -20.56 8.55
C TYR A 314 14.47 -19.76 7.69
N GLU A 315 14.97 -20.38 6.61
CA GLU A 315 15.91 -19.74 5.68
C GLU A 315 15.19 -18.79 4.70
N HIS A 316 13.98 -19.18 4.29
CA HIS A 316 13.15 -18.45 3.33
C HIS A 316 11.76 -18.15 3.90
N TYR A 317 11.18 -17.02 3.49
CA TYR A 317 9.80 -16.67 3.84
C TYR A 317 8.80 -17.73 3.34
N MET A 318 8.97 -18.20 2.10
CA MET A 318 8.12 -19.26 1.55
C MET A 318 8.14 -20.53 2.42
N GLN A 319 9.31 -20.92 2.94
CA GLN A 319 9.41 -22.08 3.84
C GLN A 319 8.67 -21.83 5.16
N LYS A 320 8.87 -20.66 5.78
CA LYS A 320 8.12 -20.23 6.97
C LYS A 320 6.62 -20.32 6.71
N GLU A 321 6.15 -19.73 5.63
CA GLU A 321 4.73 -19.60 5.30
C GLU A 321 4.08 -20.94 4.98
N ILE A 322 4.80 -21.86 4.33
CA ILE A 322 4.34 -23.26 4.12
C ILE A 322 4.14 -23.95 5.47
N HIS A 323 5.08 -23.82 6.40
CA HIS A 323 5.01 -24.46 7.72
C HIS A 323 4.05 -23.77 8.69
N GLU A 324 3.68 -22.51 8.46
CA GLU A 324 2.67 -21.76 9.22
C GLU A 324 1.22 -22.03 8.78
N GLN A 325 1.02 -22.90 7.78
CA GLN A 325 -0.33 -23.23 7.30
C GLN A 325 -1.27 -23.78 8.40
N PRO A 326 -0.85 -24.68 9.31
CA PRO A 326 -1.71 -25.12 10.40
C PRO A 326 -2.22 -23.96 11.28
N GLU A 327 -1.35 -23.04 11.67
CA GLU A 327 -1.68 -21.91 12.52
C GLU A 327 -2.54 -20.86 11.78
N SER A 328 -2.19 -20.56 10.53
CA SER A 328 -2.95 -19.62 9.69
C SER A 328 -4.36 -20.12 9.36
N LEU A 329 -4.53 -21.42 9.10
CA LEU A 329 -5.84 -22.04 8.92
C LEU A 329 -6.67 -21.98 10.22
N THR A 330 -6.05 -22.27 11.36
CA THR A 330 -6.70 -22.15 12.68
C THR A 330 -7.20 -20.71 12.90
N THR A 331 -6.37 -19.73 12.56
CA THR A 331 -6.67 -18.30 12.70
C THR A 331 -7.74 -17.83 11.71
N THR A 332 -7.73 -18.36 10.49
CA THR A 332 -8.74 -18.14 9.45
C THR A 332 -10.13 -18.58 9.90
N MET A 333 -10.22 -19.68 10.65
CA MET A 333 -11.49 -20.26 11.12
C MET A 333 -11.94 -19.73 12.50
N ARG A 334 -11.04 -19.06 13.24
CA ARG A 334 -11.27 -18.59 14.60
C ARG A 334 -12.51 -17.68 14.68
N GLY A 335 -13.43 -18.02 15.57
CA GLY A 335 -14.67 -17.27 15.79
C GLY A 335 -15.71 -17.38 14.66
N ARG A 336 -15.42 -18.11 13.58
CA ARG A 336 -16.31 -18.28 12.41
C ARG A 336 -16.98 -19.64 12.39
N LEU A 337 -16.26 -20.69 12.81
CA LEU A 337 -16.83 -22.03 12.97
C LEU A 337 -17.38 -22.20 14.38
N ILE A 338 -18.65 -22.57 14.49
CA ILE A 338 -19.32 -22.80 15.76
C ILE A 338 -19.52 -24.31 15.92
N ARG A 339 -18.80 -24.90 16.90
CA ARG A 339 -19.09 -26.26 17.37
C ARG A 339 -20.47 -26.23 18.00
N GLY A 340 -21.41 -26.93 17.40
CA GLY A 340 -22.74 -27.14 17.97
C GLY A 340 -22.65 -27.67 19.41
N GLY A 341 -23.58 -27.25 20.27
CA GLY A 341 -23.78 -27.87 21.59
C GLY A 341 -24.83 -28.98 21.51
N SER A 342 -25.15 -29.65 22.63
CA SER A 342 -26.16 -30.74 22.67
C SER A 342 -27.51 -30.40 22.04
N CYS A 343 -27.87 -29.11 21.92
CA CYS A 343 -29.13 -28.65 21.33
C CYS A 343 -28.97 -27.62 20.18
N LYS A 344 -27.75 -27.39 19.65
CA LYS A 344 -27.53 -26.43 18.56
C LYS A 344 -26.74 -27.08 17.43
N ALA A 345 -27.25 -26.98 16.20
CA ALA A 345 -26.54 -27.45 15.02
C ALA A 345 -25.22 -26.70 14.82
N LYS A 346 -24.24 -27.37 14.20
CA LYS A 346 -22.98 -26.74 13.78
C LYS A 346 -23.30 -25.66 12.74
N THR A 347 -22.65 -24.52 12.84
CA THR A 347 -22.91 -23.39 11.93
C THR A 347 -21.65 -22.58 11.66
N VAL A 348 -21.74 -21.75 10.61
CA VAL A 348 -20.69 -20.84 10.17
C VAL A 348 -21.22 -19.41 10.25
N LEU A 349 -20.46 -18.53 10.91
CA LEU A 349 -20.77 -17.11 11.01
C LEU A 349 -19.65 -16.30 10.36
N LEU A 350 -19.97 -15.65 9.24
CA LEU A 350 -19.11 -14.69 8.57
C LEU A 350 -19.65 -13.29 8.86
N GLY A 351 -19.12 -12.65 9.92
CA GLY A 351 -19.63 -11.36 10.42
C GLY A 351 -19.72 -10.29 9.32
N GLY A 352 -18.70 -10.20 8.47
CA GLY A 352 -18.66 -9.23 7.37
C GLY A 352 -19.68 -9.49 6.24
N LEU A 353 -20.38 -10.62 6.24
CA LEU A 353 -21.42 -10.94 5.24
C LEU A 353 -22.83 -11.02 5.84
N LYS A 354 -22.97 -10.86 7.16
CA LYS A 354 -24.22 -11.12 7.89
C LYS A 354 -25.42 -10.37 7.29
N ASP A 355 -25.24 -9.11 6.95
CA ASP A 355 -26.31 -8.25 6.44
C ASP A 355 -26.60 -8.46 4.95
N HIS A 356 -25.69 -9.12 4.23
CA HIS A 356 -25.78 -9.34 2.77
C HIS A 356 -26.10 -10.79 2.39
N LEU A 357 -26.01 -11.75 3.32
CA LEU A 357 -26.17 -13.17 3.04
C LEU A 357 -27.52 -13.52 2.41
N LYS A 358 -28.59 -12.84 2.81
CA LYS A 358 -29.93 -13.01 2.22
C LYS A 358 -29.98 -12.55 0.76
N THR A 359 -29.24 -11.50 0.41
CA THR A 359 -29.13 -10.99 -0.96
C THR A 359 -28.31 -11.95 -1.80
N ILE A 360 -27.15 -12.41 -1.30
CA ILE A 360 -26.29 -13.40 -1.98
C ILE A 360 -27.07 -14.68 -2.32
N ARG A 361 -27.92 -15.17 -1.40
CA ARG A 361 -28.77 -16.36 -1.62
C ARG A 361 -29.83 -16.17 -2.71
N ARG A 362 -30.19 -14.94 -3.06
CA ARG A 362 -31.19 -14.61 -4.10
C ARG A 362 -30.55 -14.32 -5.45
N SER A 363 -29.22 -14.28 -5.52
CA SER A 363 -28.49 -13.99 -6.74
C SER A 363 -28.70 -15.11 -7.76
N ARG A 364 -28.76 -14.74 -9.05
CA ARG A 364 -28.88 -15.73 -10.13
C ARG A 364 -27.58 -16.50 -10.39
N ARG A 365 -26.46 -15.87 -10.05
CA ARG A 365 -25.11 -16.39 -10.26
C ARG A 365 -24.14 -15.74 -9.28
N ILE A 366 -23.10 -16.49 -8.91
CA ILE A 366 -21.95 -15.97 -8.17
C ILE A 366 -20.73 -16.03 -9.09
N LEU A 367 -20.10 -14.88 -9.36
CA LEU A 367 -18.88 -14.78 -10.14
C LEU A 367 -17.71 -14.64 -9.18
N PHE A 368 -16.69 -15.49 -9.30
CA PHE A 368 -15.42 -15.30 -8.59
C PHE A 368 -14.40 -14.72 -9.56
N ILE A 369 -13.80 -13.60 -9.15
CA ILE A 369 -12.91 -12.79 -9.97
C ILE A 369 -11.59 -12.65 -9.21
N GLY A 370 -10.47 -12.94 -9.87
CA GLY A 370 -9.14 -12.77 -9.31
C GLY A 370 -8.05 -13.03 -10.34
N CYS A 371 -6.79 -12.92 -9.91
CA CYS A 371 -5.62 -13.19 -10.76
C CYS A 371 -4.75 -14.29 -10.15
N GLY A 372 -4.06 -15.04 -11.02
CA GLY A 372 -3.04 -16.03 -10.64
C GLY A 372 -3.51 -17.04 -9.58
N THR A 373 -2.76 -17.15 -8.48
CA THR A 373 -3.08 -18.09 -7.39
C THR A 373 -4.42 -17.83 -6.73
N SER A 374 -4.91 -16.57 -6.67
CA SER A 374 -6.23 -16.27 -6.09
C SER A 374 -7.37 -16.78 -6.98
N TYR A 375 -7.22 -16.72 -8.31
CA TYR A 375 -8.14 -17.37 -9.25
C TYR A 375 -8.13 -18.91 -9.07
N ASN A 376 -6.93 -19.50 -8.93
CA ASN A 376 -6.79 -20.94 -8.70
C ASN A 376 -7.44 -21.39 -7.38
N ALA A 377 -7.37 -20.58 -6.32
CA ALA A 377 -8.07 -20.86 -5.06
C ALA A 377 -9.59 -20.93 -5.27
N ALA A 378 -10.15 -19.99 -6.05
CA ALA A 378 -11.57 -19.96 -6.36
C ALA A 378 -11.99 -21.18 -7.20
N LEU A 379 -11.16 -21.55 -8.18
CA LEU A 379 -11.35 -22.74 -8.98
C LEU A 379 -11.36 -24.02 -8.13
N ALA A 380 -10.45 -24.13 -7.15
CA ALA A 380 -10.40 -25.26 -6.23
C ALA A 380 -11.64 -25.35 -5.33
N ALA A 381 -12.24 -24.22 -4.97
CA ALA A 381 -13.45 -24.15 -4.16
C ALA A 381 -14.76 -24.23 -4.97
N ARG A 382 -14.70 -24.22 -6.30
CA ARG A 382 -15.88 -24.14 -7.18
C ARG A 382 -16.90 -25.26 -6.90
N SER A 383 -16.44 -26.50 -6.81
CA SER A 383 -17.33 -27.66 -6.66
C SER A 383 -18.14 -27.61 -5.35
N ILE A 384 -17.51 -27.27 -4.23
CA ILE A 384 -18.18 -27.14 -2.93
C ILE A 384 -19.12 -25.91 -2.89
N LEU A 385 -18.75 -24.83 -3.58
CA LEU A 385 -19.62 -23.66 -3.73
C LEU A 385 -20.89 -24.01 -4.50
N GLU A 386 -20.78 -24.67 -5.66
CA GLU A 386 -21.93 -25.12 -6.46
C GLU A 386 -22.79 -26.12 -5.67
N GLU A 387 -22.16 -27.12 -5.04
CA GLU A 387 -22.83 -28.17 -4.25
C GLU A 387 -23.68 -27.59 -3.10
N LEU A 388 -23.11 -26.67 -2.31
CA LEU A 388 -23.76 -26.18 -1.09
C LEU A 388 -24.64 -24.95 -1.30
N SER A 389 -24.29 -24.07 -2.24
CA SER A 389 -25.09 -22.88 -2.51
C SER A 389 -26.32 -23.17 -3.35
N GLY A 390 -26.25 -24.15 -4.27
CA GLY A 390 -27.28 -24.38 -5.28
C GLY A 390 -27.41 -23.26 -6.31
N ILE A 391 -26.47 -22.30 -6.34
CA ILE A 391 -26.44 -21.16 -7.25
C ILE A 391 -25.35 -21.43 -8.31
N PRO A 392 -25.59 -21.12 -9.60
CA PRO A 392 -24.55 -21.17 -10.62
C PRO A 392 -23.31 -20.37 -10.23
N VAL A 393 -22.13 -21.00 -10.31
CA VAL A 393 -20.85 -20.36 -9.99
C VAL A 393 -20.01 -20.24 -11.27
N THR A 394 -19.43 -19.07 -11.51
CA THR A 394 -18.55 -18.80 -12.64
C THR A 394 -17.21 -18.27 -12.15
N MET A 395 -16.12 -18.69 -12.80
CA MET A 395 -14.76 -18.26 -12.50
C MET A 395 -14.29 -17.34 -13.62
N GLU A 396 -13.70 -16.21 -13.27
CA GLU A 396 -13.25 -15.20 -14.22
C GLU A 396 -11.84 -14.72 -13.88
N ILE A 397 -10.97 -14.68 -14.89
CA ILE A 397 -9.69 -13.98 -14.78
C ILE A 397 -9.99 -12.49 -14.93
N ALA A 398 -9.51 -11.67 -13.98
CA ALA A 398 -9.94 -10.28 -13.89
C ALA A 398 -9.61 -9.45 -15.16
N SER A 399 -8.43 -9.64 -15.74
CA SER A 399 -8.02 -8.96 -16.98
C SER A 399 -8.91 -9.35 -18.17
N ASP A 400 -9.09 -10.64 -18.40
CA ASP A 400 -9.93 -11.17 -19.48
C ASP A 400 -11.39 -10.67 -19.38
N LEU A 401 -11.95 -10.64 -18.16
CA LEU A 401 -13.30 -10.13 -17.91
C LEU A 401 -13.49 -8.68 -18.37
N VAL A 402 -12.52 -7.82 -18.06
CA VAL A 402 -12.55 -6.40 -18.43
C VAL A 402 -12.32 -6.25 -19.93
N ASP A 403 -11.33 -6.94 -20.50
CA ASP A 403 -10.98 -6.86 -21.93
C ASP A 403 -12.14 -7.25 -22.84
N ARG A 404 -12.84 -8.33 -22.50
CA ARG A 404 -14.00 -8.81 -23.28
C ARG A 404 -15.31 -8.12 -22.92
N GLN A 405 -15.30 -7.21 -21.94
CA GLN A 405 -16.49 -6.58 -21.37
C GLN A 405 -17.55 -7.64 -21.00
N GLY A 406 -17.15 -8.61 -20.18
CA GLY A 406 -17.99 -9.75 -19.86
C GLY A 406 -19.29 -9.37 -19.17
N PRO A 407 -20.41 -10.07 -19.46
CA PRO A 407 -21.71 -9.67 -18.95
C PRO A 407 -21.82 -9.87 -17.43
N ILE A 408 -21.99 -8.76 -16.71
CA ILE A 408 -22.31 -8.69 -15.28
C ILE A 408 -23.67 -8.00 -15.12
N TYR A 409 -24.54 -8.56 -14.29
CA TYR A 409 -25.88 -8.03 -14.07
C TYR A 409 -26.13 -7.65 -12.62
N ARG A 410 -27.13 -6.80 -12.39
CA ARG A 410 -27.56 -6.37 -11.04
C ARG A 410 -27.97 -7.52 -10.12
N GLU A 411 -28.41 -8.64 -10.68
CA GLU A 411 -28.82 -9.84 -9.94
C GLU A 411 -27.67 -10.81 -9.66
N ASP A 412 -26.44 -10.45 -10.05
CA ASP A 412 -25.24 -11.22 -9.79
C ASP A 412 -24.59 -10.83 -8.45
N THR A 413 -23.86 -11.77 -7.86
CA THR A 413 -22.88 -11.49 -6.81
C THR A 413 -21.48 -11.69 -7.37
N ALA A 414 -20.66 -10.64 -7.33
CA ALA A 414 -19.27 -10.69 -7.77
C ALA A 414 -18.35 -10.77 -6.54
N VAL A 415 -17.56 -11.82 -6.43
CA VAL A 415 -16.63 -12.09 -5.33
C VAL A 415 -15.21 -11.87 -5.82
N PHE A 416 -14.53 -10.89 -5.25
CA PHE A 416 -13.16 -10.50 -5.60
C PHE A 416 -12.17 -11.15 -4.64
N VAL A 417 -11.32 -12.03 -5.15
CA VAL A 417 -10.33 -12.77 -4.36
C VAL A 417 -8.95 -12.20 -4.63
N SER A 418 -8.33 -11.60 -3.60
CA SER A 418 -6.99 -11.02 -3.72
C SER A 418 -6.29 -11.01 -2.37
N GLN A 419 -5.10 -11.62 -2.27
CA GLN A 419 -4.30 -11.59 -1.04
C GLN A 419 -4.00 -10.15 -0.62
N SER A 420 -3.48 -9.32 -1.52
CA SER A 420 -3.07 -7.94 -1.21
C SER A 420 -4.26 -6.97 -1.15
N GLY A 421 -5.35 -7.27 -1.86
CA GLY A 421 -6.46 -6.35 -2.04
C GLY A 421 -6.13 -5.14 -2.92
N GLU A 422 -4.99 -5.16 -3.63
CA GLU A 422 -4.45 -4.04 -4.43
C GLU A 422 -4.11 -4.47 -5.87
N THR A 423 -4.50 -5.68 -6.29
CA THR A 423 -4.23 -6.19 -7.64
C THR A 423 -4.97 -5.35 -8.69
N ALA A 424 -4.23 -4.67 -9.57
CA ALA A 424 -4.77 -3.69 -10.53
C ALA A 424 -5.94 -4.22 -11.37
N ASP A 425 -5.77 -5.34 -12.08
CA ASP A 425 -6.84 -5.92 -12.91
C ASP A 425 -8.07 -6.30 -12.08
N THR A 426 -7.87 -6.75 -10.84
CA THR A 426 -8.97 -7.12 -9.94
C THR A 426 -9.72 -5.88 -9.42
N LEU A 427 -9.02 -4.75 -9.23
CA LEU A 427 -9.63 -3.47 -8.91
C LEU A 427 -10.42 -2.89 -10.09
N LEU A 428 -9.88 -2.96 -11.31
CA LEU A 428 -10.60 -2.56 -12.53
C LEU A 428 -11.86 -3.40 -12.73
N ALA A 429 -11.77 -4.72 -12.52
CA ALA A 429 -12.94 -5.59 -12.57
C ALA A 429 -13.97 -5.29 -11.45
N LEU A 430 -13.51 -4.82 -10.29
CA LEU A 430 -14.39 -4.38 -9.20
C LEU A 430 -15.15 -3.12 -9.58
N GLU A 431 -14.47 -2.11 -10.10
CA GLU A 431 -15.10 -0.89 -10.62
C GLU A 431 -16.13 -1.23 -11.71
N TYR A 432 -15.75 -2.06 -12.67
CA TYR A 432 -16.65 -2.55 -13.72
C TYR A 432 -17.89 -3.25 -13.16
N ALA A 433 -17.75 -4.12 -12.16
CA ALA A 433 -18.88 -4.81 -11.53
C ALA A 433 -19.79 -3.86 -10.73
N LEU A 434 -19.22 -2.85 -10.07
CA LEU A 434 -19.97 -1.81 -9.36
C LEU A 434 -20.79 -0.95 -10.32
N GLU A 435 -20.22 -0.54 -11.46
CA GLU A 435 -20.92 0.21 -12.51
C GLU A 435 -22.10 -0.58 -13.10
N ASN A 436 -21.94 -1.90 -13.23
CA ASN A 436 -23.01 -2.82 -13.67
C ASN A 436 -24.01 -3.19 -12.55
N GLY A 437 -23.82 -2.67 -11.34
CA GLY A 437 -24.75 -2.76 -10.22
C GLY A 437 -24.79 -4.12 -9.50
N ALA A 438 -23.78 -4.97 -9.69
CA ALA A 438 -23.70 -6.26 -9.00
C ALA A 438 -23.35 -6.10 -7.51
N LEU A 439 -23.78 -7.06 -6.68
CA LEU A 439 -23.34 -7.12 -5.29
C LEU A 439 -21.88 -7.57 -5.23
N CYS A 440 -20.97 -6.63 -4.99
CA CYS A 440 -19.54 -6.89 -4.85
C CYS A 440 -19.14 -7.32 -3.43
N VAL A 441 -18.38 -8.42 -3.32
CA VAL A 441 -17.89 -9.03 -2.08
C VAL A 441 -16.36 -9.17 -2.13
N GLY A 442 -15.64 -8.69 -1.13
CA GLY A 442 -14.17 -8.81 -1.06
C GLY A 442 -13.70 -9.99 -0.20
N ILE A 443 -12.80 -10.83 -0.71
CA ILE A 443 -12.04 -11.82 0.07
C ILE A 443 -10.56 -11.42 0.02
N THR A 444 -10.07 -10.81 1.11
CA THR A 444 -8.73 -10.20 1.16
C THR A 444 -7.94 -10.60 2.40
N ASN A 445 -6.60 -10.43 2.37
CA ASN A 445 -5.71 -10.66 3.53
C ASN A 445 -5.08 -9.38 4.08
N THR A 446 -5.42 -8.22 3.50
CA THR A 446 -4.92 -6.92 3.93
C THR A 446 -6.08 -6.04 4.36
N VAL A 447 -6.12 -5.72 5.66
CA VAL A 447 -7.12 -4.83 6.25
C VAL A 447 -7.01 -3.44 5.63
N GLY A 448 -8.15 -2.85 5.25
CA GLY A 448 -8.20 -1.50 4.67
C GLY A 448 -7.67 -1.37 3.24
N SER A 449 -7.35 -2.49 2.58
CA SER A 449 -6.98 -2.51 1.16
C SER A 449 -8.06 -1.91 0.25
N ALA A 450 -7.69 -1.49 -0.95
CA ALA A 450 -8.59 -0.89 -1.91
C ALA A 450 -9.81 -1.79 -2.21
N ILE A 451 -9.61 -3.09 -2.47
CA ILE A 451 -10.74 -4.03 -2.68
C ILE A 451 -11.62 -4.09 -1.42
N ALA A 452 -11.04 -4.21 -0.22
CA ALA A 452 -11.80 -4.30 1.02
C ALA A 452 -12.67 -3.05 1.29
N ARG A 453 -12.20 -1.85 0.91
CA ARG A 453 -12.93 -0.59 1.08
C ARG A 453 -14.03 -0.37 0.06
N HIS A 454 -13.83 -0.77 -1.19
CA HIS A 454 -14.76 -0.47 -2.28
C HIS A 454 -15.84 -1.56 -2.48
N THR A 455 -15.62 -2.77 -1.96
CA THR A 455 -16.67 -3.81 -1.93
C THR A 455 -17.77 -3.48 -0.92
N HIS A 456 -19.00 -3.93 -1.16
CA HIS A 456 -20.13 -3.69 -0.24
C HIS A 456 -19.99 -4.45 1.09
N CYS A 457 -19.36 -5.62 1.04
CA CYS A 457 -19.16 -6.50 2.18
C CYS A 457 -17.97 -7.42 1.90
N GLY A 458 -17.45 -8.12 2.90
CA GLY A 458 -16.28 -8.96 2.68
C GLY A 458 -15.85 -9.83 3.84
N VAL A 459 -14.82 -10.64 3.60
CA VAL A 459 -14.21 -11.53 4.58
C VAL A 459 -12.70 -11.37 4.52
N HIS A 460 -12.11 -10.91 5.62
CA HIS A 460 -10.67 -10.95 5.81
C HIS A 460 -10.22 -12.39 6.04
N ILE A 461 -9.31 -12.95 5.25
CA ILE A 461 -8.92 -14.36 5.42
C ILE A 461 -8.12 -14.59 6.71
N ASN A 462 -7.39 -13.57 7.20
CA ASN A 462 -6.64 -13.62 8.45
C ASN A 462 -5.54 -14.69 8.48
N ALA A 463 -4.79 -14.81 7.37
CA ALA A 463 -3.65 -15.72 7.24
C ALA A 463 -2.35 -15.15 7.86
N GLY A 464 -2.39 -13.90 8.35
CA GLY A 464 -1.21 -13.13 8.73
C GLY A 464 -0.44 -12.61 7.51
N CYS A 465 0.66 -11.89 7.74
CA CYS A 465 1.47 -11.32 6.66
C CYS A 465 2.11 -12.42 5.79
N GLU A 466 2.05 -12.26 4.47
CA GLU A 466 2.69 -13.13 3.48
C GLU A 466 3.69 -12.29 2.71
N ILE A 467 4.98 -12.55 2.92
CA ILE A 467 6.14 -11.85 2.37
C ILE A 467 6.72 -12.62 1.18
N GLY A 468 6.58 -13.95 1.17
CA GLY A 468 6.96 -14.76 0.02
C GLY A 468 6.25 -14.30 -1.26
N VAL A 469 7.01 -14.21 -2.36
CA VAL A 469 6.45 -13.78 -3.66
C VAL A 469 5.40 -14.78 -4.17
N ALA A 470 5.67 -16.07 -3.99
CA ALA A 470 4.72 -17.13 -4.31
C ALA A 470 3.74 -17.35 -3.14
N SER A 471 2.44 -17.21 -3.43
CA SER A 471 1.41 -17.37 -2.40
C SER A 471 1.28 -18.82 -1.93
N THR A 472 1.20 -19.04 -0.62
CA THR A 472 1.12 -20.37 0.00
C THR A 472 -0.01 -20.44 1.01
N LYS A 473 0.15 -19.82 2.19
CA LYS A 473 -0.87 -19.80 3.24
C LYS A 473 -2.09 -18.97 2.86
N ALA A 474 -1.93 -17.90 2.07
CA ALA A 474 -3.09 -17.15 1.60
C ALA A 474 -3.95 -18.00 0.65
N TYR A 475 -3.36 -18.83 -0.21
CA TYR A 475 -4.09 -19.76 -1.08
C TYR A 475 -4.95 -20.74 -0.28
N THR A 476 -4.38 -21.42 0.71
CA THR A 476 -5.13 -22.40 1.52
C THR A 476 -6.18 -21.73 2.41
N SER A 477 -5.87 -20.57 3.00
CA SER A 477 -6.84 -19.76 3.75
C SER A 477 -7.99 -19.25 2.87
N GLN A 478 -7.73 -18.83 1.64
CA GLN A 478 -8.77 -18.42 0.69
C GLN A 478 -9.75 -19.57 0.42
N ILE A 479 -9.26 -20.79 0.16
CA ILE A 479 -10.09 -21.98 -0.05
C ILE A 479 -10.97 -22.23 1.18
N VAL A 480 -10.41 -22.17 2.39
CA VAL A 480 -11.18 -22.36 3.63
C VAL A 480 -12.24 -21.29 3.83
N VAL A 481 -11.93 -20.02 3.53
CA VAL A 481 -12.94 -18.94 3.56
C VAL A 481 -14.06 -19.19 2.54
N MET A 482 -13.75 -19.63 1.33
CA MET A 482 -14.75 -19.94 0.31
C MET A 482 -15.60 -21.16 0.66
N ALA A 483 -15.01 -22.17 1.31
CA ALA A 483 -15.77 -23.29 1.87
C ALA A 483 -16.72 -22.82 3.00
N MET A 484 -16.27 -21.93 3.89
CA MET A 484 -17.12 -21.30 4.90
C MET A 484 -18.23 -20.44 4.29
N LEU A 485 -17.93 -19.73 3.18
CA LEU A 485 -18.92 -18.97 2.42
C LEU A 485 -20.00 -19.91 1.85
N ALA A 486 -19.59 -21.02 1.23
CA ALA A 486 -20.51 -22.05 0.73
C ALA A 486 -21.42 -22.59 1.83
N LEU A 487 -20.86 -22.91 3.00
CA LEU A 487 -21.59 -23.38 4.19
C LEU A 487 -22.57 -22.33 4.75
N ALA A 488 -22.21 -21.05 4.69
CA ALA A 488 -23.07 -19.94 5.13
C ALA A 488 -24.23 -19.72 4.15
N ILE A 489 -23.97 -19.75 2.85
CA ILE A 489 -25.01 -19.60 1.81
C ILE A 489 -26.00 -20.76 1.88
N GLY A 490 -25.51 -22.01 1.92
CA GLY A 490 -26.32 -23.23 2.07
C GLY A 490 -26.93 -23.45 3.47
N GLY A 491 -26.90 -22.41 4.32
CA GLY A 491 -27.29 -22.42 5.73
C GLY A 491 -28.71 -22.93 6.02
N ASP A 492 -29.63 -22.68 5.11
CA ASP A 492 -31.07 -22.85 5.32
C ASP A 492 -31.60 -24.15 4.66
N THR A 493 -30.74 -24.90 3.97
CA THR A 493 -31.11 -26.12 3.23
C THR A 493 -31.02 -27.36 4.13
N LEU A 494 -32.18 -27.90 4.53
CA LEU A 494 -32.26 -29.08 5.41
C LEU A 494 -31.65 -30.34 4.79
N SER A 495 -31.80 -30.55 3.48
CA SER A 495 -31.32 -31.76 2.80
C SER A 495 -29.81 -31.94 2.86
N ASN A 496 -29.05 -30.85 3.02
CA ASN A 496 -27.58 -30.88 3.01
C ASN A 496 -26.99 -30.88 4.43
N GLN A 497 -27.81 -31.02 5.48
CA GLN A 497 -27.35 -30.86 6.86
C GLN A 497 -26.22 -31.82 7.24
N ALA A 498 -26.36 -33.13 6.96
CA ALA A 498 -25.33 -34.12 7.27
C ALA A 498 -24.00 -33.84 6.55
N ARG A 499 -24.09 -33.45 5.27
CA ARG A 499 -22.92 -33.08 4.45
C ARG A 499 -22.23 -31.83 5.00
N ARG A 500 -23.00 -30.81 5.39
CA ARG A 500 -22.48 -29.58 6.00
C ARG A 500 -21.78 -29.86 7.33
N GLU A 501 -22.38 -30.66 8.20
CA GLU A 501 -21.79 -31.05 9.48
C GLU A 501 -20.48 -31.81 9.29
N ALA A 502 -20.42 -32.75 8.32
CA ALA A 502 -19.20 -33.48 7.98
C ALA A 502 -18.09 -32.56 7.46
N ILE A 503 -18.42 -31.56 6.63
CA ILE A 503 -17.45 -30.57 6.15
C ILE A 503 -16.94 -29.71 7.31
N ILE A 504 -17.82 -29.27 8.23
CA ILE A 504 -17.41 -28.49 9.40
C ILE A 504 -16.46 -29.30 10.29
N ASP A 505 -16.72 -30.59 10.49
CA ASP A 505 -15.80 -31.46 11.23
C ASP A 505 -14.45 -31.61 10.54
N GLY A 506 -14.48 -31.80 9.21
CA GLY A 506 -13.26 -31.80 8.40
C GLY A 506 -12.46 -30.51 8.51
N LEU A 507 -13.13 -29.35 8.53
CA LEU A 507 -12.47 -28.05 8.72
C LEU A 507 -11.84 -27.93 10.11
N PHE A 508 -12.48 -28.42 11.17
CA PHE A 508 -11.87 -28.44 12.51
C PHE A 508 -10.62 -29.32 12.61
N ASP A 509 -10.56 -30.38 11.83
CA ASP A 509 -9.45 -31.35 11.82
C ASP A 509 -8.34 -30.95 10.81
N LEU A 510 -8.66 -30.08 9.85
CA LEU A 510 -7.76 -29.69 8.77
C LEU A 510 -6.39 -29.17 9.24
N PRO A 511 -6.27 -28.29 10.26
CA PRO A 511 -4.96 -27.85 10.74
C PRO A 511 -4.06 -28.99 11.22
N SER A 512 -4.65 -30.02 11.85
CA SER A 512 -3.91 -31.20 12.31
C SER A 512 -3.39 -32.01 11.11
N LYS A 513 -4.24 -32.21 10.09
CA LYS A 513 -3.86 -32.94 8.86
C LYS A 513 -2.79 -32.25 8.02
N VAL A 514 -2.73 -30.92 8.07
CA VAL A 514 -1.67 -30.16 7.36
C VAL A 514 -0.34 -30.24 8.12
N LYS A 515 -0.38 -30.52 9.43
CA LYS A 515 0.80 -30.67 10.26
C LYS A 515 1.44 -32.06 10.18
N GLU A 516 0.61 -33.08 9.99
CA GLU A 516 1.02 -34.45 9.63
C GLU A 516 1.71 -34.49 8.26
#